data_AF-A0A842SVI1-F1
#
_entry.id   AF-A0A842SVI1-F1
#
_cell.length_a   1.000
_cell.length_b   1.000
_cell.length_c   1.000
_cell.angle_alpha   90.00
_cell.angle_beta   90.00
_cell.angle_gamma   90.00
#
_symmetry.space_group_name_H-M   'P 1'
#
loop_
_entity.id
_entity.type
_entity.pdbx_description
1 polymer ?
#
loop_
_entity_poly.entity_id
_entity_poly.type
_entity_poly.pdbx_seq_one_letter_code
_entity_poly.pdbx_strand_id
1 'polypeptide(L)'
;MRKCCPQRKSRRGWGVHNLHDIPVIYLKDKQVFRREEGVLRLLGNPVDQAKRLKTEGYQLIHIVDLDALEGLSRNMDVYDKLTYFINVQVESAPEEGLVKKLLTFRCRVVLPLPGPDLSGIREKNLLVARGVSRSDSAEDFHDVILEQADAETVKHFQKAGKRVIVKKADFEKLDEKSRALVWGVIFPL
;
A
#
# COMPACT_ATOMS: atom_id res chain seq x y z
N MET A 1 -6.79 -54.41 21.08
CA MET A 1 -7.47 -53.14 20.72
C MET A 1 -6.43 -52.10 20.34
N ARG A 2 -6.17 -51.87 19.04
CA ARG A 2 -5.24 -50.84 18.56
C ARG A 2 -6.08 -49.64 18.10
N LYS A 3 -5.91 -48.49 18.76
CA LYS A 3 -6.58 -47.23 18.41
C LYS A 3 -6.04 -46.73 17.06
N CYS A 4 -6.89 -46.72 16.04
CA CYS A 4 -6.65 -46.00 14.79
C CYS A 4 -6.53 -44.50 15.10
N CYS A 5 -5.36 -43.93 14.88
CA CYS A 5 -5.18 -42.48 14.87
C CYS A 5 -5.67 -41.94 13.52
N PRO A 6 -6.61 -40.97 13.48
CA PRO A 6 -7.12 -40.45 12.23
C PRO A 6 -6.03 -39.68 11.48
N GLN A 7 -5.89 -39.98 10.19
CA GLN A 7 -5.01 -39.29 9.26
C GLN A 7 -5.31 -37.78 9.30
N ARG A 8 -4.28 -36.98 9.62
CA ARG A 8 -4.32 -35.52 9.47
C ARG A 8 -4.55 -35.21 7.99
N LYS A 9 -5.75 -34.75 7.66
CA LYS A 9 -6.06 -34.12 6.38
C LYS A 9 -5.03 -33.04 6.10
N SER A 10 -4.35 -33.14 4.96
CA SER A 10 -3.43 -32.13 4.46
C SER A 10 -4.17 -30.79 4.40
N ARG A 11 -3.72 -29.84 5.23
CA ARG A 11 -4.09 -28.45 5.06
C ARG A 11 -3.43 -28.00 3.77
N ARG A 12 -4.24 -27.76 2.74
CA ARG A 12 -3.84 -27.09 1.49
C ARG A 12 -2.92 -25.93 1.86
N GLY A 13 -1.74 -25.90 1.23
CA GLY A 13 -0.78 -24.83 1.43
C GLY A 13 -1.45 -23.50 1.10
N TRP A 14 -1.63 -22.67 2.13
CA TRP A 14 -1.90 -21.26 1.94
C TRP A 14 -0.60 -20.68 1.39
N GLY A 15 -0.65 -20.13 0.18
CA GLY A 15 0.51 -19.61 -0.52
C GLY A 15 1.26 -18.65 0.38
N VAL A 16 2.57 -18.87 0.51
CA VAL A 16 3.45 -17.91 1.17
C VAL A 16 3.51 -16.70 0.25
N HIS A 17 2.74 -15.65 0.56
CA HIS A 17 2.81 -14.40 -0.19
C HIS A 17 4.22 -13.82 -0.09
N ASN A 18 4.73 -13.28 -1.20
CA ASN A 18 6.05 -12.66 -1.19
C ASN A 18 6.00 -11.44 -0.27
N LEU A 19 7.06 -11.21 0.51
CA LEU A 19 7.19 -10.06 1.41
C LEU A 19 6.99 -8.70 0.73
N HIS A 20 7.03 -8.67 -0.60
CA HIS A 20 6.92 -7.48 -1.44
C HIS A 20 5.49 -7.21 -1.93
N ASP A 21 4.53 -8.13 -1.71
CA ASP A 21 3.16 -7.97 -2.18
C ASP A 21 2.37 -7.03 -1.25
N ILE A 22 1.75 -6.00 -1.84
CA ILE A 22 1.00 -4.95 -1.13
C ILE A 22 -0.47 -4.98 -1.61
N PRO A 23 -1.40 -5.56 -0.83
CA PRO A 23 -2.81 -5.59 -1.20
C PRO A 23 -3.43 -4.19 -1.18
N VAL A 24 -4.28 -3.93 -2.16
CA VAL A 24 -5.10 -2.71 -2.22
C VAL A 24 -6.49 -2.97 -1.67
N ILE A 25 -6.92 -2.11 -0.76
CA ILE A 25 -8.31 -2.03 -0.32
C ILE A 25 -8.83 -0.60 -0.49
N TYR A 26 -10.14 -0.47 -0.67
CA TYR A 26 -10.82 0.81 -0.73
C TYR A 26 -11.53 1.08 0.59
N LEU A 27 -11.46 2.31 1.08
CA LEU A 27 -12.15 2.72 2.31
C LEU A 27 -13.17 3.80 1.96
N LYS A 28 -14.40 3.62 2.45
CA LYS A 28 -15.48 4.60 2.34
C LYS A 28 -16.43 4.40 3.51
N ASP A 29 -16.87 5.48 4.17
CA ASP A 29 -17.85 5.40 5.26
C ASP A 29 -17.45 4.39 6.35
N LYS A 30 -16.16 4.32 6.69
CA LYS A 30 -15.56 3.36 7.65
C LYS A 30 -15.72 1.88 7.29
N GLN A 31 -16.05 1.56 6.05
CA GLN A 31 -16.19 0.21 5.54
C GLN A 31 -15.16 -0.07 4.45
N VAL A 32 -14.69 -1.31 4.40
CA VAL A 32 -13.72 -1.74 3.39
C VAL A 32 -14.42 -2.32 2.17
N PHE A 33 -13.94 -1.94 1.00
CA PHE A 33 -14.39 -2.41 -0.29
C PHE A 33 -13.23 -2.98 -1.11
N ARG A 34 -13.56 -3.89 -2.01
CA ARG A 34 -12.71 -4.34 -3.11
C ARG A 34 -13.25 -3.77 -4.40
N ARG A 35 -12.38 -3.38 -5.32
CA ARG A 35 -12.79 -2.99 -6.68
C ARG A 35 -12.69 -4.19 -7.61
N GLU A 36 -13.82 -4.65 -8.13
CA GLU A 36 -13.93 -5.71 -9.13
C GLU A 36 -14.64 -5.15 -10.36
N GLU A 37 -13.98 -5.18 -11.52
CA GLU A 37 -14.58 -4.73 -12.81
C GLU A 37 -15.17 -3.30 -12.75
N GLY A 38 -14.57 -2.42 -11.95
CA GLY A 38 -15.04 -1.06 -11.74
C GLY A 38 -16.10 -0.89 -10.65
N VAL A 39 -16.63 -1.98 -10.10
CA VAL A 39 -17.65 -1.97 -9.04
C VAL A 39 -16.99 -2.19 -7.66
N LEU A 40 -17.44 -1.42 -6.66
CA LEU A 40 -17.00 -1.58 -5.27
C LEU A 40 -17.86 -2.63 -4.56
N ARG A 41 -17.25 -3.75 -4.16
CA ARG A 41 -17.88 -4.80 -3.37
C ARG A 41 -17.48 -4.69 -1.91
N LEU A 42 -18.46 -4.69 -1.01
CA LEU A 42 -18.25 -4.60 0.43
C LEU A 42 -17.54 -5.84 0.95
N LEU A 43 -16.40 -5.65 1.62
CA LEU A 43 -15.68 -6.69 2.37
C LEU A 43 -15.99 -6.66 3.87
N GLY A 44 -16.51 -5.54 4.38
CA GLY A 44 -16.96 -5.35 5.76
C GLY A 44 -15.98 -4.54 6.60
N ASN A 45 -15.82 -4.93 7.88
CA ASN A 45 -15.10 -4.15 8.86
C ASN A 45 -13.58 -4.04 8.56
N PRO A 46 -12.98 -2.83 8.59
CA PRO A 46 -11.56 -2.65 8.31
C PRO A 46 -10.60 -3.44 9.22
N VAL A 47 -10.90 -3.52 10.51
CA VAL A 47 -10.03 -4.19 11.50
C VAL A 47 -9.99 -5.69 11.25
N ASP A 48 -11.13 -6.28 10.90
CA ASP A 48 -11.20 -7.72 10.58
C ASP A 48 -10.44 -8.04 9.31
N GLN A 49 -10.54 -7.19 8.29
CA GLN A 49 -9.76 -7.33 7.06
C GLN A 49 -8.25 -7.20 7.33
N ALA A 50 -7.82 -6.25 8.14
CA ALA A 50 -6.40 -6.10 8.49
C ALA A 50 -5.85 -7.30 9.28
N LYS A 51 -6.61 -7.83 10.24
CA LYS A 51 -6.22 -9.06 10.97
C LYS A 51 -6.11 -10.26 10.03
N ARG A 52 -7.04 -10.39 9.08
CA ARG A 52 -7.00 -11.44 8.06
C ARG A 52 -5.73 -11.32 7.21
N LEU A 53 -5.47 -10.15 6.64
CA LEU A 53 -4.28 -9.90 5.81
C LEU A 53 -2.97 -10.11 6.61
N LYS A 54 -2.94 -9.71 7.88
CA LYS A 54 -1.80 -9.98 8.75
C LYS A 54 -1.56 -11.48 8.95
N THR A 55 -2.63 -12.26 9.10
CA THR A 55 -2.58 -13.73 9.24
C THR A 55 -2.13 -14.41 7.95
N GLU A 56 -2.50 -13.84 6.80
CA GLU A 56 -2.03 -14.25 5.46
C GLU A 56 -0.55 -13.91 5.21
N GLY A 57 0.07 -13.11 6.10
CA GLY A 57 1.50 -12.81 6.07
C GLY A 57 1.86 -11.43 5.51
N TYR A 58 0.87 -10.63 5.11
CA TYR A 58 1.12 -9.28 4.61
C TYR A 58 1.64 -8.36 5.72
N GLN A 59 2.58 -7.47 5.35
CA GLN A 59 3.20 -6.52 6.28
C GLN A 59 2.71 -5.08 6.08
N LEU A 60 2.14 -4.79 4.92
CA LEU A 60 1.69 -3.47 4.51
C LEU A 60 0.39 -3.60 3.74
N ILE A 61 -0.57 -2.71 3.99
CA ILE A 61 -1.78 -2.56 3.19
C ILE A 61 -1.76 -1.20 2.51
N HIS A 62 -2.13 -1.15 1.24
CA HIS A 62 -2.38 0.08 0.53
C HIS A 62 -3.89 0.38 0.55
N ILE A 63 -4.26 1.54 1.08
CA ILE A 63 -5.64 1.98 1.25
C ILE A 63 -5.89 3.16 0.31
N VAL A 64 -6.87 3.00 -0.57
CA VAL A 64 -7.45 4.09 -1.35
C VAL A 64 -8.68 4.59 -0.61
N ASP A 65 -8.51 5.64 0.20
CA ASP A 65 -9.61 6.23 0.96
C ASP A 65 -10.30 7.30 0.12
N LEU A 66 -11.55 7.01 -0.26
CA LEU A 66 -12.34 7.90 -1.09
C LEU A 66 -12.67 9.22 -0.36
N ASP A 67 -12.82 9.19 0.96
CA ASP A 67 -13.03 10.39 1.77
C ASP A 67 -11.73 11.22 1.88
N ALA A 68 -10.58 10.56 2.12
CA ALA A 68 -9.30 11.26 2.25
C ALA A 68 -8.81 11.86 0.92
N LEU A 69 -9.13 11.22 -0.21
CA LEU A 69 -8.89 11.78 -1.55
C LEU A 69 -9.68 13.07 -1.79
N GLU A 70 -10.83 13.25 -1.13
CA GLU A 70 -11.63 14.47 -1.13
C GLU A 70 -11.19 15.48 -0.04
N GLY A 71 -10.12 15.20 0.72
CA GLY A 71 -9.65 16.02 1.83
C GLY A 71 -10.42 15.81 3.15
N LEU A 72 -11.33 14.83 3.20
CA LEU A 72 -12.16 14.59 4.37
C LEU A 72 -11.44 13.69 5.39
N SER A 73 -11.58 14.02 6.68
CA SER A 73 -10.93 13.28 7.78
C SER A 73 -11.89 12.33 8.53
N ARG A 74 -12.85 11.73 7.82
CA ARG A 74 -13.92 10.91 8.42
C ARG A 74 -13.44 9.56 8.96
N ASN A 75 -12.38 9.01 8.37
CA ASN A 75 -11.89 7.66 8.66
C ASN A 75 -10.66 7.62 9.60
N MET A 76 -10.35 8.72 10.29
CA MET A 76 -9.14 8.81 11.14
C MET A 76 -9.10 7.78 12.27
N ASP A 77 -10.25 7.50 12.89
CA ASP A 77 -10.37 6.48 13.94
C ASP A 77 -10.15 5.05 13.43
N VAL A 78 -10.33 4.84 12.13
CA VAL A 78 -10.01 3.56 11.48
C VAL A 78 -8.50 3.41 11.38
N TYR A 79 -7.77 4.44 10.95
CA TYR A 79 -6.31 4.38 10.81
C TYR A 79 -5.58 4.09 12.11
N ASP A 80 -5.95 4.78 13.18
CA ASP A 80 -5.40 4.53 14.52
C ASP A 80 -5.52 3.04 14.88
N LYS A 81 -6.68 2.43 14.65
CA LYS A 81 -6.91 1.00 14.92
C LYS A 81 -6.12 0.09 14.00
N LEU A 82 -6.02 0.42 12.70
CA LEU A 82 -5.37 -0.43 11.70
C LEU A 82 -3.85 -0.51 11.93
N THR A 83 -3.21 0.60 12.29
CA THR A 83 -1.75 0.66 12.45
C THR A 83 -1.22 -0.13 13.65
N TYR A 84 -2.08 -0.54 14.59
CA TYR A 84 -1.72 -1.52 15.63
C TYR A 84 -1.48 -2.94 15.09
N PHE A 85 -2.11 -3.32 13.97
CA PHE A 85 -2.07 -4.69 13.47
C PHE A 85 -1.11 -4.86 12.28
N ILE A 86 -1.05 -3.85 11.42
CA ILE A 86 -0.32 -3.91 10.15
C ILE A 86 0.09 -2.50 9.73
N ASN A 87 1.20 -2.36 9.00
CA ASN A 87 1.56 -1.07 8.45
C ASN A 87 0.51 -0.66 7.41
N VAL A 88 0.20 0.63 7.39
CA VAL A 88 -0.81 1.17 6.47
C VAL A 88 -0.17 2.24 5.61
N GLN A 89 -0.49 2.20 4.33
CA GLN A 89 -0.19 3.22 3.35
C GLN A 89 -1.52 3.77 2.82
N VAL A 90 -1.74 5.08 2.84
CA VAL A 90 -3.04 5.72 2.53
C VAL A 90 -2.89 6.74 1.40
N GLU A 91 -3.71 6.64 0.36
CA GLU A 91 -3.87 7.71 -0.62
C GLU A 91 -4.70 8.86 -0.06
N SER A 92 -4.17 10.08 -0.17
CA SER A 92 -4.75 11.28 0.42
C SER A 92 -4.66 12.45 -0.54
N ALA A 93 -5.59 13.40 -0.39
CA ALA A 93 -5.43 14.73 -0.95
C ALA A 93 -4.14 15.40 -0.41
N PRO A 94 -3.51 16.30 -1.19
CA PRO A 94 -2.33 17.06 -0.79
C PRO A 94 -2.68 18.21 0.18
N GLU A 95 -3.43 17.91 1.25
CA GLU A 95 -3.80 18.88 2.28
C GLU A 95 -2.93 18.68 3.52
N GLU A 96 -2.14 19.70 3.88
CA GLU A 96 -1.16 19.63 4.97
C GLU A 96 -1.77 19.16 6.31
N GLY A 97 -2.98 19.64 6.64
CA GLY A 97 -3.69 19.26 7.86
C GLY A 97 -4.05 17.77 7.90
N LEU A 98 -4.45 17.20 6.75
CA LEU A 98 -4.77 15.79 6.61
C LEU A 98 -3.50 14.93 6.65
N VAL A 99 -2.46 15.34 5.93
CA VAL A 99 -1.15 14.66 5.91
C VAL A 99 -0.56 14.58 7.32
N LYS A 100 -0.53 15.69 8.07
CA LYS A 100 -0.02 15.72 9.46
C LYS A 100 -0.80 14.78 10.39
N LYS A 101 -2.12 14.70 10.24
CA LYS A 101 -2.96 13.76 11.01
C LYS A 101 -2.61 12.32 10.68
N LEU A 102 -2.53 11.96 9.39
CA LEU A 102 -2.16 10.60 8.97
C LEU A 102 -0.77 10.19 9.46
N LEU A 103 0.20 11.11 9.41
CA LEU A 103 1.56 10.88 9.93
C LEU A 103 1.58 10.65 11.44
N THR A 104 0.70 11.31 12.21
CA THR A 104 0.56 11.10 13.66
C THR A 104 0.18 9.65 13.99
N PHE A 105 -0.63 9.02 13.14
CA PHE A 105 -0.99 7.60 13.25
C PHE A 105 0.07 6.64 12.70
N ARG A 106 1.24 7.17 12.27
CA ARG A 106 2.31 6.43 11.58
C ARG A 106 1.88 5.78 10.27
N CYS A 107 0.87 6.34 9.60
CA CYS A 107 0.53 5.94 8.24
C CYS A 107 1.60 6.42 7.26
N ARG A 108 1.89 5.61 6.25
CA ARG A 108 2.61 6.07 5.06
C ARG A 108 1.62 6.84 4.19
N VAL A 109 1.92 8.09 3.88
CA VAL A 109 1.01 8.98 3.16
C VAL A 109 1.40 9.03 1.70
N VAL A 110 0.47 8.66 0.83
CA VAL A 110 0.63 8.64 -0.62
C VAL A 110 0.02 9.90 -1.20
N LEU A 111 0.83 10.70 -1.89
CA LEU A 111 0.44 11.98 -2.46
C LEU A 111 0.71 12.03 -3.97
N PRO A 112 -0.17 12.65 -4.77
CA PRO A 112 0.11 12.93 -6.17
C PRO A 112 1.22 13.99 -6.32
N LEU A 113 1.88 13.98 -7.48
CA LEU A 113 2.77 15.07 -7.91
C LEU A 113 2.05 16.01 -8.91
N PRO A 114 2.35 17.33 -8.91
CA PRO A 114 3.15 18.04 -7.91
C PRO A 114 2.45 18.05 -6.54
N GLY A 115 3.23 17.78 -5.49
CA GLY A 115 2.72 17.70 -4.12
C GLY A 115 2.55 19.06 -3.45
N PRO A 116 2.02 19.09 -2.21
CA PRO A 116 1.99 20.31 -1.42
C PRO A 116 3.41 20.67 -0.96
N ASP A 117 3.59 21.84 -0.35
CA ASP A 117 4.83 22.15 0.36
C ASP A 117 4.96 21.24 1.59
N LEU A 118 5.99 20.40 1.59
CA LEU A 118 6.29 19.42 2.64
C LEU A 118 7.48 19.84 3.51
N SER A 119 8.01 21.05 3.35
CA SER A 119 9.21 21.54 4.04
C SER A 119 9.11 21.48 5.56
N GLY A 120 7.90 21.65 6.11
CA GLY A 120 7.62 21.58 7.55
C GLY A 120 7.41 20.17 8.13
N ILE A 121 7.44 19.12 7.31
CA ILE A 121 7.17 17.74 7.74
C ILE A 121 8.47 17.03 8.13
N ARG A 122 8.52 16.47 9.34
CA ARG A 122 9.70 15.77 9.88
C ARG A 122 9.76 14.32 9.42
N GLU A 123 8.61 13.67 9.30
CA GLU A 123 8.44 12.24 9.01
C GLU A 123 8.51 11.94 7.50
N LYS A 124 9.50 12.50 6.80
CA LYS A 124 9.67 12.32 5.34
C LYS A 124 9.80 10.84 4.92
N ASN A 125 10.25 9.98 5.83
CA ASN A 125 10.34 8.52 5.64
C ASN A 125 8.98 7.81 5.45
N LEU A 126 7.89 8.48 5.81
CA LEU A 126 6.52 7.97 5.63
C LEU A 126 5.85 8.53 4.38
N LEU A 127 6.50 9.43 3.65
CA LEU A 127 5.94 10.05 2.46
C LEU A 127 6.23 9.21 1.22
N VAL A 128 5.18 9.00 0.42
CA VAL A 128 5.20 8.21 -0.80
C VAL A 128 4.66 9.06 -1.96
N ALA A 129 5.45 9.27 -3.00
CA ALA A 129 4.98 9.96 -4.20
C ALA A 129 4.21 8.99 -5.10
N ARG A 130 3.10 9.43 -5.69
CA ARG A 130 2.26 8.64 -6.58
C ARG A 130 2.26 9.20 -7.99
N GLY A 131 2.21 8.29 -8.96
CA GLY A 131 2.07 8.64 -10.37
C GLY A 131 3.36 9.23 -10.93
N VAL A 132 4.50 8.79 -10.40
CA VAL A 132 5.80 9.38 -10.71
C VAL A 132 6.30 8.84 -12.05
N SER A 133 6.72 9.75 -12.91
CA SER A 133 7.42 9.50 -14.17
C SER A 133 8.91 9.81 -14.03
N ARG A 134 9.72 9.40 -15.01
CA ARG A 134 11.17 9.62 -14.98
C ARG A 134 11.59 11.09 -14.91
N SER A 135 10.77 12.01 -15.41
CA SER A 135 11.07 13.46 -15.40
C SER A 135 10.73 14.14 -14.08
N ASP A 136 10.03 13.46 -13.18
CA ASP A 136 9.54 14.07 -11.95
C ASP A 136 10.60 14.07 -10.85
N SER A 137 10.64 15.14 -10.06
CA SER A 137 11.44 15.19 -8.83
C SER A 137 10.61 14.66 -7.65
N ALA A 138 11.15 13.65 -6.96
CA ALA A 138 10.57 13.06 -5.75
C ALA A 138 11.51 13.18 -4.55
N GLU A 139 12.29 14.28 -4.48
CA GLU A 139 13.33 14.48 -3.46
C GLU A 139 12.77 14.39 -2.03
N ASP A 140 11.61 15.00 -1.77
CA ASP A 140 10.96 15.02 -0.46
C ASP A 140 10.28 13.71 -0.04
N PHE A 141 10.20 12.74 -0.95
CA PHE A 141 9.52 11.47 -0.72
C PHE A 141 10.52 10.35 -0.50
N HIS A 142 10.27 9.45 0.44
CA HIS A 142 11.14 8.29 0.64
C HIS A 142 10.87 7.20 -0.40
N ASP A 143 9.60 7.06 -0.80
CA ASP A 143 9.13 6.02 -1.71
C ASP A 143 8.42 6.60 -2.91
N VAL A 144 8.42 5.86 -4.01
CA VAL A 144 7.73 6.25 -5.25
C VAL A 144 6.85 5.11 -5.75
N ILE A 145 5.64 5.44 -6.17
CA ILE A 145 4.73 4.56 -6.92
C ILE A 145 4.74 5.05 -8.36
N LEU A 146 5.25 4.21 -9.26
CA LEU A 146 5.36 4.56 -10.68
C LEU A 146 3.99 4.49 -11.36
N GLU A 147 3.69 5.47 -12.22
CA GLU A 147 2.45 5.44 -13.01
C GLU A 147 2.48 4.30 -14.04
N GLN A 148 3.63 4.18 -14.71
CA GLN A 148 4.01 3.13 -15.64
C GLN A 148 5.46 2.73 -15.32
N ALA A 149 5.70 1.44 -15.09
CA ALA A 149 7.04 0.96 -14.77
C ALA A 149 7.75 0.40 -16.01
N ASP A 150 8.91 0.96 -16.31
CA ASP A 150 9.89 0.42 -17.26
C ASP A 150 11.26 0.28 -16.57
N ALA A 151 12.17 -0.46 -17.19
CA ALA A 151 13.49 -0.76 -16.63
C ALA A 151 14.35 0.50 -16.38
N GLU A 152 14.21 1.54 -17.20
CA GLU A 152 14.98 2.78 -17.06
C GLU A 152 14.46 3.61 -15.89
N THR A 153 13.13 3.74 -15.77
CA THR A 153 12.46 4.48 -14.70
C THR A 153 12.71 3.83 -13.34
N VAL A 154 12.63 2.49 -13.24
CA VAL A 154 12.96 1.77 -11.99
C VAL A 154 14.42 2.02 -11.58
N LYS A 155 15.38 1.91 -12.51
CA LYS A 155 16.80 2.15 -12.23
C LYS A 155 17.07 3.61 -11.86
N HIS A 156 16.37 4.56 -12.48
CA HIS A 156 16.51 5.98 -12.18
C HIS A 156 16.19 6.28 -10.71
N PHE A 157 15.01 5.86 -10.24
CA PHE A 157 14.60 6.11 -8.85
C PHE A 157 15.38 5.29 -7.83
N GLN A 158 15.78 4.07 -8.17
CA GLN A 158 16.66 3.28 -7.29
C GLN A 158 18.04 3.95 -7.12
N LYS A 159 18.62 4.50 -8.19
CA LYS A 159 19.88 5.27 -8.11
C LYS A 159 19.73 6.56 -7.29
N ALA A 160 18.54 7.15 -7.29
CA ALA A 160 18.18 8.27 -6.42
C ALA A 160 17.91 7.86 -4.96
N GLY A 161 18.15 6.59 -4.60
CA GLY A 161 17.99 6.07 -3.24
C GLY A 161 16.54 5.86 -2.81
N LYS A 162 15.58 5.87 -3.74
CA LYS A 162 14.16 5.69 -3.44
C LYS A 162 13.78 4.22 -3.45
N ARG A 163 12.81 3.83 -2.61
CA ARG A 163 12.17 2.51 -2.76
C ARG A 163 11.09 2.60 -3.83
N VAL A 164 11.17 1.71 -4.80
CA VAL A 164 10.28 1.70 -5.96
C VAL A 164 9.12 0.73 -5.73
N ILE A 165 7.90 1.23 -5.86
CA ILE A 165 6.66 0.47 -5.80
C ILE A 165 6.02 0.51 -7.20
N VAL A 166 5.52 -0.63 -7.66
CA VAL A 166 4.91 -0.76 -8.99
C VAL A 166 3.58 -1.50 -8.92
N LYS A 167 2.72 -1.33 -9.93
CA LYS A 167 1.51 -2.14 -10.10
C LYS A 167 1.91 -3.54 -10.59
N LYS A 168 1.20 -4.59 -10.14
CA LYS A 168 1.46 -5.99 -10.54
C LYS A 168 1.54 -6.18 -12.06
N ALA A 169 0.63 -5.55 -12.80
CA ALA A 169 0.59 -5.62 -14.26
C ALA A 169 1.88 -5.10 -14.93
N ASP A 170 2.56 -4.14 -14.32
CA ASP A 170 3.82 -3.60 -14.87
C ASP A 170 5.02 -4.40 -14.37
N PHE A 171 5.00 -4.88 -13.12
CA PHE A 171 6.01 -5.80 -12.60
C PHE A 171 6.21 -7.03 -13.50
N GLU A 172 5.10 -7.60 -13.99
CA GLU A 172 5.10 -8.77 -14.88
C GLU A 172 5.74 -8.48 -16.25
N LYS A 173 5.85 -7.22 -16.67
CA LYS A 173 6.50 -6.82 -17.94
C LYS A 173 8.00 -6.54 -17.80
N LEU A 174 8.48 -6.36 -16.57
CA LEU A 174 9.90 -6.06 -16.30
C LEU A 174 10.79 -7.30 -16.48
N ASP A 175 12.03 -7.08 -16.90
CA ASP A 175 13.08 -8.10 -16.88
C ASP A 175 13.52 -8.44 -15.45
N GLU A 176 14.16 -9.60 -15.27
CA GLU A 176 14.56 -10.12 -13.96
C GLU A 176 15.44 -9.15 -13.17
N LYS A 177 16.38 -8.45 -13.84
CA LYS A 177 17.27 -7.50 -13.15
C LYS A 177 16.49 -6.29 -12.64
N SER A 178 15.53 -5.80 -13.42
CA SER A 178 14.68 -4.68 -13.02
C SER A 178 13.69 -5.08 -11.93
N ARG A 179 13.15 -6.31 -11.95
CA ARG A 179 12.30 -6.83 -10.87
C ARG A 179 13.01 -6.91 -9.53
N ALA A 180 14.31 -7.27 -9.52
CA ALA A 180 15.11 -7.33 -8.30
C ALA A 180 15.32 -5.95 -7.63
N LEU A 181 15.08 -4.85 -8.36
CA LEU A 181 15.17 -3.48 -7.85
C LEU A 181 13.83 -2.96 -7.29
N VAL A 182 12.73 -3.68 -7.53
CA VAL A 182 11.40 -3.30 -7.05
C VAL A 182 11.26 -3.69 -5.58
N TRP A 183 10.91 -2.72 -4.74
CA TRP A 183 10.71 -2.94 -3.31
C TRP A 183 9.32 -3.48 -2.98
N GLY A 184 8.29 -3.06 -3.73
CA GLY A 184 6.91 -3.45 -3.48
C GLY A 184 6.05 -3.55 -4.74
N VAL A 185 5.11 -4.49 -4.73
CA VAL A 185 4.18 -4.75 -5.83
C VAL A 185 2.75 -4.58 -5.33
N ILE A 186 2.09 -3.53 -5.81
CA ILE A 186 0.70 -3.25 -5.52
C ILE A 186 -0.19 -4.16 -6.38
N PHE A 187 -1.12 -4.86 -5.75
CA PHE A 187 -2.10 -5.69 -6.44
C PHE A 187 -3.50 -5.52 -5.84
N PRO A 188 -4.56 -5.58 -6.67
CA PRO A 188 -5.92 -5.59 -6.14
C PRO A 188 -6.10 -6.87 -5.32
N LEU A 189 -6.66 -6.73 -4.11
CA LEU A 189 -7.13 -7.87 -3.33
C LEU A 189 -8.14 -8.68 -4.16
#